data_AF-A0AAJ0MW09-F1
#
_entry.id   AF-A0AAJ0MW09-F1
#
_cell.length_a   1.000
_cell.length_b   1.000
_cell.length_c   1.000
_cell.angle_alpha   90.00
_cell.angle_beta   90.00
_cell.angle_gamma   90.00
#
_symmetry.space_group_name_H-M   'P 1'
#
loop_
_entity.id
_entity.type
_entity.pdbx_description
1 polymer ?
#
loop_
_entity_poly.entity_id
_entity_poly.type
_entity_poly.pdbx_seq_one_letter_code
_entity_poly.pdbx_strand_id
1 'polypeptide(L)'
;MVEHGPVHNSEVYVLSQTPFPNHLHRGGRPSPPSPITPAEDDFCCSPIDKLPLHNFVEPAIAACEEQLAVESRLSGAVHLLNTASTALSCITDLYLSDRIARDGFHRAVDAIVRRQGDHGRNGKLVIIGVGKSGHIAKKLVATFNSLAIQAVFLHPTEALHGDLGQINSRNDTLMLITFSGKTPELLLLLPHLDQSLPLILLTSHTRPETCEIVRQRPDTILLPAPIHEPETKSFGVSAPTTSTTVALSVGDALAMVASHELHPSVSKVFAKNHPGGAIGAALRGSSVSPSPSISSSASGTTPSSSRTTSSMSISSQPPSPPSPPPARHSLRDLAIPLHEIPCLETPLHNQPGHDPSTPTLTAADLLLAAYASPSGWVRLSHGGGVVSPSRIKRLTPSQLSLSLSDPRLSWLVTPQTEFLSLTADTEVRNAAEWIKAMRTVRATGVEKEEEAETEMDFGDECVVGVMEGGPDHGGGVVGVVEVGGLLDFV
;
A
#
# COMPACT_ATOMS: atom_id res chain seq x y z
N MET A 1 -45.44 -36.61 -30.05
CA MET A 1 -45.24 -35.56 -31.07
C MET A 1 -45.03 -34.26 -30.29
N VAL A 2 -43.85 -33.65 -30.19
CA VAL A 2 -42.60 -33.70 -30.95
C VAL A 2 -41.45 -33.45 -29.97
N GLU A 3 -40.39 -34.25 -30.05
CA GLU A 3 -39.09 -34.01 -29.39
C GLU A 3 -38.34 -32.89 -30.11
N HIS A 4 -37.67 -32.01 -29.36
CA HIS A 4 -36.60 -31.16 -29.87
C HIS A 4 -35.31 -31.43 -29.09
N GLY A 5 -34.43 -32.21 -29.71
CA GLY A 5 -33.01 -32.30 -29.35
C GLY A 5 -32.20 -31.08 -29.83
N PRO A 6 -30.89 -31.03 -29.53
CA PRO A 6 -30.10 -29.81 -29.50
C PRO A 6 -29.55 -29.44 -30.88
N VAL A 7 -29.40 -28.14 -31.16
CA VAL A 7 -28.69 -27.65 -32.34
C VAL A 7 -27.37 -27.00 -31.90
N HIS A 8 -26.29 -27.66 -32.31
CA HIS A 8 -24.90 -27.18 -32.30
C HIS A 8 -24.71 -26.13 -33.39
N ASN A 9 -24.06 -25.01 -33.05
CA ASN A 9 -23.63 -24.01 -34.05
C ASN A 9 -22.13 -23.78 -33.89
N SER A 10 -21.34 -24.66 -34.50
CA SER A 10 -19.93 -24.41 -34.80
C SER A 10 -19.74 -24.62 -36.30
N GLU A 11 -19.47 -23.57 -37.06
CA GLU A 11 -18.84 -23.71 -38.36
C GLU A 11 -17.61 -22.81 -38.48
N VAL A 12 -16.57 -23.44 -39.02
CA VAL A 12 -15.21 -22.95 -39.23
C VAL A 12 -15.06 -22.70 -40.72
N TYR A 13 -14.58 -21.52 -41.12
CA TYR A 13 -14.16 -21.28 -42.49
C TYR A 13 -12.66 -21.51 -42.64
N VAL A 14 -12.29 -22.48 -43.48
CA VAL A 14 -10.92 -22.69 -43.99
C VAL A 14 -10.89 -22.24 -45.44
N LEU A 15 -10.02 -21.29 -45.78
CA LEU A 15 -9.72 -20.91 -47.16
C LEU A 15 -8.25 -21.22 -47.46
N SER A 16 -8.02 -22.16 -48.39
CA SER A 16 -6.68 -22.51 -48.90
C SER A 16 -6.51 -22.13 -50.38
N GLN A 17 -5.59 -21.18 -50.62
CA GLN A 17 -4.53 -21.07 -51.64
C GLN A 17 -4.85 -21.10 -53.15
N THR A 18 -4.23 -20.23 -53.98
CA THR A 18 -2.90 -20.41 -54.65
C THR A 18 -2.59 -19.21 -55.60
N PRO A 19 -1.44 -19.09 -56.32
CA PRO A 19 -0.01 -19.36 -56.02
C PRO A 19 0.96 -18.19 -56.45
N PHE A 20 2.29 -18.40 -56.27
CA PHE A 20 3.49 -17.70 -56.85
C PHE A 20 4.39 -16.88 -55.88
N PRO A 21 5.72 -16.80 -56.10
CA PRO A 21 6.70 -17.88 -56.08
C PRO A 21 7.83 -17.63 -55.04
N ASN A 22 8.64 -18.68 -54.82
CA ASN A 22 9.77 -18.76 -53.88
C ASN A 22 10.79 -17.61 -54.00
N HIS A 23 11.19 -17.04 -52.85
CA HIS A 23 12.53 -17.09 -52.26
C HIS A 23 12.71 -15.93 -51.27
N LEU A 24 13.05 -16.24 -50.01
CA LEU A 24 13.98 -15.55 -49.09
C LEU A 24 13.53 -15.62 -47.61
N HIS A 25 14.35 -16.31 -46.82
CA HIS A 25 14.60 -16.24 -45.38
C HIS A 25 13.45 -16.14 -44.36
N ARG A 26 13.37 -17.18 -43.52
CA ARG A 26 12.79 -17.16 -42.17
C ARG A 26 13.29 -15.94 -41.38
N GLY A 27 12.36 -15.05 -41.04
CA GLY A 27 12.51 -14.05 -39.98
C GLY A 27 11.14 -13.85 -39.34
N GLY A 28 10.93 -14.39 -38.13
CA GLY A 28 9.75 -14.09 -37.35
C GLY A 28 9.66 -12.59 -37.12
N ARG A 29 8.46 -12.01 -37.23
CA ARG A 29 8.24 -10.60 -36.91
C ARG A 29 8.75 -10.35 -35.47
N PRO A 30 9.65 -9.37 -35.24
CA PRO A 30 10.06 -9.04 -33.89
C PRO A 30 8.86 -8.53 -33.11
N SER A 31 8.77 -8.94 -31.85
CA SER A 31 7.82 -8.37 -30.89
C SER A 31 8.01 -6.85 -30.82
N PRO A 32 6.93 -6.06 -30.65
CA PRO A 32 7.08 -4.63 -30.44
C PRO A 32 7.98 -4.38 -29.22
N PRO A 33 8.85 -3.36 -29.25
CA PRO A 33 9.72 -3.05 -28.13
C PRO A 33 8.86 -2.72 -26.90
N SER A 34 9.27 -3.25 -25.73
CA SER A 34 8.70 -2.82 -24.46
C SER A 34 8.87 -1.30 -24.32
N PRO A 35 7.86 -0.57 -23.82
CA PRO A 35 7.99 0.87 -23.61
C PRO A 35 9.20 1.17 -22.72
N ILE A 36 9.92 2.22 -23.09
CA ILE A 36 11.08 2.70 -22.35
C ILE A 36 10.58 3.18 -20.99
N THR A 37 11.07 2.57 -19.92
CA THR A 37 10.96 3.12 -18.57
C THR A 37 11.80 4.40 -18.55
N PRO A 38 11.27 5.57 -18.15
CA PRO A 38 12.10 6.74 -17.99
C PRO A 38 13.17 6.41 -16.94
N ALA A 39 14.43 6.50 -17.35
CA ALA A 39 15.56 6.39 -16.44
C ALA A 39 15.52 7.58 -15.47
N GLU A 40 15.94 7.35 -14.24
CA GLU A 40 16.27 8.43 -13.31
C GLU A 40 17.49 9.17 -13.88
N ASP A 41 17.22 10.25 -14.61
CA ASP A 41 17.96 11.50 -14.64
C ASP A 41 17.17 12.48 -15.55
N ASP A 42 17.02 13.73 -15.08
CA ASP A 42 16.22 14.84 -15.63
C ASP A 42 14.72 14.89 -15.29
N PHE A 43 14.38 14.86 -13.99
CA PHE A 43 13.24 15.65 -13.49
C PHE A 43 13.75 16.98 -12.92
N CYS A 44 14.09 17.91 -13.82
CA CYS A 44 14.17 19.31 -13.43
C CYS A 44 12.73 19.85 -13.38
N CYS A 45 12.10 19.78 -12.19
CA CYS A 45 10.87 20.51 -11.93
C CYS A 45 11.17 22.01 -12.03
N SER A 46 10.93 22.61 -13.19
CA SER A 46 10.72 24.05 -13.28
C SER A 46 9.44 24.42 -12.51
N PRO A 47 9.44 25.52 -11.73
CA PRO A 47 8.27 25.94 -10.98
C PRO A 47 7.13 26.22 -11.94
N ILE A 48 5.91 25.81 -11.56
CA ILE A 48 4.68 26.10 -12.30
C ILE A 48 4.54 27.63 -12.37
N ASP A 49 4.86 28.21 -13.51
CA ASP A 49 4.62 29.61 -13.78
C ASP A 49 3.11 29.88 -13.70
N LYS A 50 2.76 30.93 -12.97
CA LYS A 50 1.40 31.41 -12.73
C LYS A 50 0.66 31.56 -14.06
N LEU A 51 -0.39 30.75 -14.26
CA LEU A 51 -1.35 30.92 -15.35
C LEU A 51 -2.01 32.30 -15.22
N PRO A 52 -1.97 33.15 -16.26
CA PRO A 52 -2.62 34.45 -16.21
C PRO A 52 -4.12 34.26 -16.42
N LEU A 53 -4.90 34.52 -15.37
CA LEU A 53 -6.32 34.85 -15.52
C LEU A 53 -6.40 36.28 -16.05
N HIS A 54 -6.84 36.49 -17.29
CA HIS A 54 -7.77 37.56 -17.65
C HIS A 54 -8.28 37.49 -19.10
N ASN A 55 -9.61 37.56 -19.20
CA ASN A 55 -10.45 38.12 -20.27
C ASN A 55 -10.52 37.41 -21.63
N PHE A 56 -11.59 36.64 -21.83
CA PHE A 56 -12.36 36.68 -23.08
C PHE A 56 -13.87 36.62 -22.81
N VAL A 57 -14.58 37.61 -23.36
CA VAL A 57 -16.04 37.73 -23.42
C VAL A 57 -16.56 36.77 -24.50
N GLU A 58 -17.57 35.97 -24.14
CA GLU A 58 -18.50 35.09 -24.88
C GLU A 58 -18.19 34.64 -26.33
N PRO A 59 -18.38 33.34 -26.62
CA PRO A 59 -19.73 32.81 -26.90
C PRO A 59 -20.13 31.74 -25.86
N ALA A 60 -20.79 32.15 -24.78
CA ALA A 60 -20.80 31.40 -23.52
C ALA A 60 -21.90 30.34 -23.33
N ILE A 61 -22.74 30.02 -24.32
CA ILE A 61 -23.81 29.03 -24.09
C ILE A 61 -23.41 27.61 -24.55
N ALA A 62 -22.72 27.46 -25.69
CA ALA A 62 -22.27 26.14 -26.16
C ALA A 62 -20.96 25.68 -25.47
N ALA A 63 -20.05 26.62 -25.19
CA ALA A 63 -18.80 26.33 -24.49
C ALA A 63 -19.02 25.89 -23.04
N CYS A 64 -20.07 26.41 -22.39
CA CYS A 64 -20.37 26.11 -20.99
C CYS A 64 -20.86 24.67 -20.79
N GLU A 65 -21.69 24.13 -21.69
CA GLU A 65 -22.08 22.71 -21.63
C GLU A 65 -20.90 21.77 -21.88
N GLU A 66 -20.00 22.13 -22.82
CA GLU A 66 -18.82 21.33 -23.14
C GLU A 66 -17.76 21.40 -22.02
N GLN A 67 -17.56 22.56 -21.41
CA GLN A 67 -16.69 22.76 -20.23
C GLN A 67 -17.24 22.06 -18.99
N LEU A 68 -18.54 22.20 -18.70
CA LEU A 68 -19.20 21.46 -17.61
C LEU A 68 -19.14 19.94 -17.82
N ALA A 69 -19.24 19.47 -19.07
CA ALA A 69 -19.08 18.06 -19.41
C ALA A 69 -17.63 17.58 -19.29
N VAL A 70 -16.64 18.42 -19.64
CA VAL A 70 -15.21 18.11 -19.48
C VAL A 70 -14.82 18.07 -17.99
N GLU A 71 -15.26 19.03 -17.19
CA GLU A 71 -15.08 19.05 -15.74
C GLU A 71 -15.77 17.85 -15.08
N SER A 72 -16.96 17.47 -15.55
CA SER A 72 -17.67 16.25 -15.11
C SER A 72 -16.93 14.95 -15.46
N ARG A 73 -16.35 14.85 -16.66
CA ARG A 73 -15.52 13.70 -17.08
C ARG A 73 -14.28 13.54 -16.21
N LEU A 74 -13.56 14.63 -15.99
CA LEU A 74 -12.36 14.63 -15.16
C LEU A 74 -12.70 14.32 -13.69
N SER A 75 -13.78 14.90 -13.17
CA SER A 75 -14.27 14.60 -11.83
C SER A 75 -14.57 13.12 -11.64
N GLY A 76 -15.20 12.45 -12.61
CA GLY A 76 -15.46 11.01 -12.54
C GLY A 76 -14.19 10.17 -12.54
N ALA A 77 -13.21 10.52 -13.37
CA ALA A 77 -11.92 9.84 -13.40
C ALA A 77 -11.14 10.01 -12.08
N VAL A 78 -11.06 11.25 -11.58
CA VAL A 78 -10.41 11.57 -10.30
C VAL A 78 -11.10 10.85 -9.14
N HIS A 79 -12.44 10.80 -9.13
CA HIS A 79 -13.18 10.04 -8.13
C HIS A 79 -12.79 8.57 -8.12
N LEU A 80 -12.72 7.91 -9.29
CA LEU A 80 -12.28 6.52 -9.38
C LEU A 80 -10.85 6.31 -8.86
N LEU A 81 -9.92 7.19 -9.23
CA LEU A 81 -8.54 7.12 -8.77
C LEU A 81 -8.43 7.29 -7.25
N ASN A 82 -9.19 8.22 -6.68
CA ASN A 82 -9.24 8.45 -5.23
C ASN A 82 -9.88 7.26 -4.49
N THR A 83 -10.95 6.68 -5.01
CA THR A 83 -11.55 5.46 -4.46
C THR A 83 -10.53 4.31 -4.48
N ALA A 84 -9.81 4.12 -5.58
CA ALA A 84 -8.76 3.10 -5.66
C ALA A 84 -7.62 3.33 -4.66
N SER A 85 -7.13 4.57 -4.54
CA SER A 85 -6.10 4.97 -3.58
C SER A 85 -6.53 4.73 -2.13
N THR A 86 -7.78 5.11 -1.79
CA THR A 86 -8.36 4.88 -0.46
C THR A 86 -8.47 3.39 -0.16
N ALA A 87 -8.92 2.58 -1.13
CA ALA A 87 -8.99 1.13 -0.96
C ALA A 87 -7.62 0.50 -0.68
N LEU A 88 -6.55 0.93 -1.37
CA LEU A 88 -5.20 0.45 -1.12
C LEU A 88 -4.67 0.88 0.25
N SER A 89 -5.03 2.07 0.72
CA SER A 89 -4.69 2.55 2.07
C SER A 89 -5.36 1.66 3.13
N CYS A 90 -6.67 1.41 3.00
CA CYS A 90 -7.39 0.50 3.91
C CYS A 90 -6.83 -0.93 3.90
N ILE A 91 -6.36 -1.41 2.74
CA ILE A 91 -5.71 -2.72 2.62
C ILE A 91 -4.37 -2.73 3.34
N THR A 92 -3.59 -1.66 3.22
CA THR A 92 -2.33 -1.52 3.96
C THR A 92 -2.59 -1.62 5.47
N ASP A 93 -3.56 -0.86 5.97
CA ASP A 93 -3.96 -0.90 7.38
C ASP A 93 -4.42 -2.30 7.80
N LEU A 94 -5.23 -2.98 6.97
CA LEU A 94 -5.69 -4.34 7.23
C LEU A 94 -4.52 -5.32 7.41
N TYR A 95 -3.53 -5.29 6.54
CA TYR A 95 -2.33 -6.14 6.64
C TYR A 95 -1.38 -5.71 7.76
N LEU A 96 -1.50 -4.50 8.29
CA LEU A 96 -0.75 -4.06 9.47
C LEU A 96 -1.44 -4.46 10.77
N SER A 97 -2.76 -4.37 10.86
CA SER A 97 -3.49 -4.53 12.13
C SER A 97 -4.21 -5.87 12.31
N ASP A 98 -4.73 -6.48 11.24
CA ASP A 98 -5.56 -7.70 11.38
C ASP A 98 -4.71 -8.97 11.41
N ARG A 99 -4.93 -9.79 12.45
CA ARG A 99 -4.16 -11.02 12.68
C ARG A 99 -4.36 -12.06 11.57
N ILE A 100 -5.55 -12.18 11.00
CA ILE A 100 -5.85 -13.18 9.96
C ILE A 100 -5.16 -12.77 8.66
N ALA A 101 -5.23 -11.49 8.28
CA ALA A 101 -4.54 -10.98 7.10
C ALA A 101 -3.02 -11.19 7.19
N ARG A 102 -2.43 -10.87 8.35
CA ARG A 102 -1.00 -11.05 8.63
C ARG A 102 -0.56 -12.51 8.55
N ASP A 103 -1.23 -13.39 9.29
CA ASP A 103 -0.94 -14.83 9.30
C ASP A 103 -1.13 -15.43 7.90
N GLY A 104 -2.22 -15.07 7.22
CA GLY A 104 -2.51 -15.48 5.86
C GLY A 104 -1.40 -15.09 4.88
N PHE A 105 -0.88 -13.87 4.98
CA PHE A 105 0.23 -13.41 4.14
C PHE A 105 1.50 -14.23 4.36
N HIS A 106 1.92 -14.40 5.62
CA HIS A 106 3.10 -15.20 5.95
C HIS A 106 2.97 -16.64 5.47
N ARG A 107 1.81 -17.28 5.71
CA ARG A 107 1.54 -18.65 5.27
C ARG A 107 1.52 -18.78 3.75
N ALA A 108 1.04 -17.77 3.04
CA ALA A 108 1.04 -17.76 1.57
C ALA A 108 2.45 -17.68 1.00
N VAL A 109 3.31 -16.82 1.57
CA VAL A 109 4.74 -16.74 1.21
C VAL A 109 5.40 -18.09 1.48
N ASP A 110 5.25 -18.64 2.68
CA ASP A 110 5.79 -19.95 3.08
C ASP A 110 5.37 -21.07 2.12
N ALA A 111 4.09 -21.11 1.73
CA ALA A 111 3.57 -22.12 0.82
C ALA A 111 4.25 -22.05 -0.54
N ILE A 112 4.46 -20.85 -1.08
CA ILE A 112 5.15 -20.64 -2.36
C ILE A 112 6.62 -21.03 -2.24
N VAL A 113 7.33 -20.49 -1.24
CA VAL A 113 8.79 -20.66 -1.07
C VAL A 113 9.15 -22.14 -0.91
N ARG A 114 8.45 -22.87 -0.02
CA ARG A 114 8.72 -24.30 0.26
C ARG A 114 8.52 -25.23 -0.94
N ARG A 115 7.73 -24.80 -1.93
CA ARG A 115 7.39 -25.59 -3.13
C ARG A 115 8.19 -25.18 -4.37
N GLN A 116 8.89 -24.05 -4.33
CA GLN A 116 9.72 -23.53 -5.42
C GLN A 116 11.23 -23.74 -5.18
N GLY A 117 11.64 -23.97 -3.93
CA GLY A 117 13.06 -24.05 -3.54
C GLY A 117 13.83 -25.27 -4.07
N ASP A 118 15.16 -25.11 -4.14
CA ASP A 118 16.19 -26.00 -4.73
C ASP A 118 16.34 -27.38 -4.03
N HIS A 119 15.42 -27.74 -3.13
CA HIS A 119 15.42 -29.00 -2.36
C HIS A 119 14.71 -30.16 -3.10
N GLY A 120 14.74 -30.16 -4.43
CA GLY A 120 14.13 -31.20 -5.27
C GLY A 120 12.60 -31.14 -5.37
N ARG A 121 11.98 -30.06 -4.88
CA ARG A 121 10.55 -29.78 -5.05
C ARG A 121 10.40 -28.71 -6.11
N ASN A 122 10.31 -29.13 -7.37
CA ASN A 122 10.09 -28.23 -8.52
C ASN A 122 8.58 -28.07 -8.74
N GLY A 123 7.90 -27.49 -7.76
CA GLY A 123 6.49 -27.14 -7.84
C GLY A 123 6.29 -25.80 -8.51
N LYS A 124 5.13 -25.60 -9.12
CA LYS A 124 4.72 -24.31 -9.65
C LYS A 124 3.52 -23.75 -8.91
N LEU A 125 3.34 -22.44 -9.00
CA LEU A 125 2.14 -21.75 -8.57
C LEU A 125 1.09 -21.80 -9.69
N VAL A 126 -0.03 -22.48 -9.45
CA VAL A 126 -1.15 -22.55 -10.39
C VAL A 126 -2.19 -21.52 -9.97
N ILE A 127 -2.33 -20.44 -10.74
CA ILE A 127 -3.26 -19.35 -10.46
C ILE A 127 -4.53 -19.51 -11.29
N ILE A 128 -5.67 -19.51 -10.62
CA ILE A 128 -6.98 -19.83 -11.19
C ILE A 128 -7.96 -18.69 -10.92
N GLY A 129 -8.71 -18.29 -11.95
CA GLY A 129 -9.75 -17.27 -11.84
C GLY A 129 -10.54 -17.14 -13.14
N VAL A 130 -11.73 -16.55 -13.07
CA VAL A 130 -12.61 -16.28 -14.22
C VAL A 130 -12.81 -14.78 -14.43
N GLY A 131 -13.21 -14.38 -15.64
CA GLY A 131 -13.55 -12.99 -15.95
C GLY A 131 -12.41 -12.01 -15.63
N LYS A 132 -12.74 -10.88 -14.98
CA LYS A 132 -11.74 -9.88 -14.60
C LYS A 132 -10.70 -10.43 -13.61
N SER A 133 -11.11 -11.26 -12.66
CA SER A 133 -10.18 -11.97 -11.76
C SER A 133 -9.24 -12.90 -12.54
N GLY A 134 -9.71 -13.53 -13.62
CA GLY A 134 -8.87 -14.33 -14.52
C GLY A 134 -7.84 -13.50 -15.29
N HIS A 135 -8.16 -12.25 -15.66
CA HIS A 135 -7.17 -11.33 -16.22
C HIS A 135 -6.11 -10.92 -15.20
N ILE A 136 -6.52 -10.65 -13.95
CA ILE A 136 -5.57 -10.40 -12.85
C ILE A 136 -4.68 -11.62 -12.63
N ALA A 137 -5.23 -12.83 -12.62
CA ALA A 137 -4.46 -14.07 -12.52
C ALA A 137 -3.39 -14.17 -13.62
N LYS A 138 -3.73 -13.87 -14.89
CA LYS A 138 -2.76 -13.87 -16.00
C LYS A 138 -1.64 -12.85 -15.82
N LYS A 139 -1.95 -11.62 -15.36
CA LYS A 139 -0.94 -10.60 -15.05
C LYS A 139 -0.02 -11.10 -13.92
N LEU A 140 -0.60 -11.66 -12.86
CA LEU A 140 0.17 -12.19 -11.72
C LEU A 140 1.09 -13.33 -12.16
N VAL A 141 0.61 -14.26 -13.00
CA VAL A 141 1.46 -15.30 -13.59
C VAL A 141 2.67 -14.72 -14.32
N ALA A 142 2.49 -13.65 -15.11
CA ALA A 142 3.62 -12.96 -15.74
C ALA A 142 4.57 -12.33 -14.72
N THR A 143 4.05 -11.77 -13.63
CA THR A 143 4.82 -11.13 -12.55
C THR A 143 5.65 -12.17 -11.78
N PHE A 144 5.03 -13.27 -11.34
CA PHE A 144 5.73 -14.36 -10.66
C PHE A 144 6.85 -14.95 -11.53
N ASN A 145 6.57 -15.26 -12.81
CA ASN A 145 7.59 -15.79 -13.72
C ASN A 145 8.74 -14.80 -13.95
N SER A 146 8.44 -13.50 -14.05
CA SER A 146 9.45 -12.43 -14.17
C SER A 146 10.38 -12.37 -12.96
N LEU A 147 9.88 -12.78 -11.79
CA LEU A 147 10.59 -12.85 -10.51
C LEU A 147 11.16 -14.26 -10.20
N ALA A 148 11.24 -15.11 -11.23
CA ALA A 148 11.67 -16.52 -11.17
C ALA A 148 10.94 -17.39 -10.13
N ILE A 149 9.64 -17.17 -10.01
CA ILE A 149 8.71 -18.08 -9.35
C ILE A 149 7.89 -18.72 -10.46
N GLN A 150 8.05 -20.03 -10.66
CA GLN A 150 7.36 -20.69 -11.77
C GLN A 150 5.85 -20.65 -11.53
N ALA A 151 5.12 -20.00 -12.42
CA ALA A 151 3.68 -19.86 -12.31
C ALA A 151 2.98 -20.15 -13.64
N VAL A 152 1.76 -20.69 -13.57
CA VAL A 152 0.89 -20.95 -14.73
C VAL A 152 -0.54 -20.51 -14.44
N PHE A 153 -1.23 -20.07 -15.47
CA PHE A 153 -2.66 -19.75 -15.39
C PHE A 153 -3.48 -20.98 -15.78
N LEU A 154 -4.48 -21.32 -14.97
CA LEU A 154 -5.43 -22.38 -15.28
C LEU A 154 -6.85 -21.80 -15.24
N HIS A 155 -7.55 -21.87 -16.37
CA HIS A 155 -8.95 -21.45 -16.41
C HIS A 155 -9.84 -22.55 -15.80
N PRO A 156 -10.73 -22.24 -14.84
CA PRO A 156 -11.44 -23.29 -14.10
C PRO A 156 -12.42 -24.10 -14.97
N THR A 157 -13.04 -23.48 -15.98
CA THR A 157 -13.88 -24.22 -16.94
C THR A 157 -13.07 -25.20 -17.76
N GLU A 158 -11.91 -24.79 -18.28
CA GLU A 158 -11.04 -25.67 -19.08
C GLU A 158 -10.44 -26.79 -18.21
N ALA A 159 -10.17 -26.49 -16.93
CA ALA A 159 -9.71 -27.49 -15.97
C ALA A 159 -10.72 -28.65 -15.84
N LEU A 160 -12.01 -28.33 -15.69
CA LEU A 160 -13.10 -29.32 -15.67
C LEU A 160 -13.25 -30.10 -16.98
N HIS A 161 -12.67 -29.61 -18.08
CA HIS A 161 -12.70 -30.24 -19.41
C HIS A 161 -11.36 -30.85 -19.84
N GLY A 162 -10.41 -31.05 -18.93
CA GLY A 162 -9.18 -31.83 -19.18
C GLY A 162 -7.89 -31.16 -18.71
N ASP A 163 -7.90 -29.84 -18.49
CA ASP A 163 -6.69 -29.10 -18.10
C ASP A 163 -6.30 -29.30 -16.63
N LEU A 164 -7.10 -30.02 -15.83
CA LEU A 164 -6.70 -30.45 -14.48
C LEU A 164 -5.36 -31.19 -14.47
N GLY A 165 -5.00 -31.89 -15.57
CA GLY A 165 -3.70 -32.55 -15.72
C GLY A 165 -2.50 -31.61 -15.68
N GLN A 166 -2.71 -30.29 -15.79
CA GLN A 166 -1.65 -29.31 -15.59
C GLN A 166 -1.22 -29.19 -14.13
N ILE A 167 -2.06 -29.60 -13.17
CA ILE A 167 -1.75 -29.57 -11.74
C ILE A 167 -0.95 -30.81 -11.35
N ASN A 168 0.20 -30.60 -10.71
CA ASN A 168 0.97 -31.67 -10.09
C ASN A 168 0.58 -31.80 -8.61
N SER A 169 -0.19 -32.85 -8.31
CA SER A 169 -0.67 -33.21 -6.96
C SER A 169 0.40 -33.33 -5.87
N ARG A 170 1.68 -33.45 -6.23
CA ARG A 170 2.75 -33.61 -5.23
C ARG A 170 3.42 -32.32 -4.84
N ASN A 171 3.57 -31.38 -5.77
CA ASN A 171 4.52 -30.29 -5.63
C ASN A 171 3.92 -28.90 -5.79
N ASP A 172 2.75 -28.76 -6.41
CA ASP A 172 2.24 -27.44 -6.77
C ASP A 172 1.66 -26.68 -5.56
N THR A 173 1.50 -25.37 -5.75
CA THR A 173 0.69 -24.52 -4.88
C THR A 173 -0.45 -23.94 -5.71
N LEU A 174 -1.65 -23.93 -5.15
CA LEU A 174 -2.83 -23.41 -5.83
C LEU A 174 -3.13 -22.01 -5.32
N MET A 175 -3.53 -21.11 -6.21
CA MET A 175 -4.04 -19.78 -5.85
C MET A 175 -5.35 -19.51 -6.60
N LEU A 176 -6.45 -19.36 -5.87
CA LEU A 176 -7.74 -18.93 -6.43
C LEU A 176 -7.90 -17.41 -6.25
N ILE A 177 -8.38 -16.74 -7.29
CA ILE A 177 -8.74 -15.32 -7.23
C ILE A 177 -10.24 -15.17 -7.47
N THR A 178 -10.97 -14.69 -6.46
CA THR A 178 -12.40 -14.41 -6.55
C THR A 178 -12.80 -13.32 -5.57
N PHE A 179 -13.50 -12.30 -6.05
CA PHE A 179 -13.98 -11.25 -5.15
C PHE A 179 -15.07 -11.78 -4.21
N SER A 180 -16.08 -12.50 -4.72
CA SER A 180 -17.28 -12.89 -3.95
C SER A 180 -17.14 -14.18 -3.14
N GLY A 181 -16.10 -14.97 -3.37
CA GLY A 181 -15.92 -16.28 -2.72
C GLY A 181 -16.99 -17.33 -3.09
N LYS A 182 -17.88 -17.02 -4.05
CA LYS A 182 -19.03 -17.85 -4.46
C LYS A 182 -19.10 -18.08 -5.97
N THR A 183 -17.99 -17.87 -6.67
CA THR A 183 -17.90 -18.06 -8.12
C THR A 183 -18.21 -19.51 -8.50
N PRO A 184 -19.27 -19.79 -9.28
CA PRO A 184 -19.74 -21.15 -9.54
C PRO A 184 -18.67 -22.06 -10.14
N GLU A 185 -17.87 -21.56 -11.08
CA GLU A 185 -16.81 -22.32 -11.75
C GLU A 185 -15.71 -22.75 -10.77
N LEU A 186 -15.39 -21.90 -9.78
CA LEU A 186 -14.42 -22.24 -8.76
C LEU A 186 -14.98 -23.23 -7.74
N LEU A 187 -16.25 -23.08 -7.35
CA LEU A 187 -16.93 -24.00 -6.45
C LEU A 187 -17.07 -25.40 -7.08
N LEU A 188 -17.36 -25.46 -8.38
CA LEU A 188 -17.41 -26.72 -9.12
C LEU A 188 -16.04 -27.37 -9.28
N LEU A 189 -14.97 -26.56 -9.43
CA LEU A 189 -13.61 -27.07 -9.54
C LEU A 189 -13.08 -27.62 -8.20
N LEU A 190 -13.47 -27.01 -7.08
CA LEU A 190 -12.86 -27.24 -5.76
C LEU A 190 -12.79 -28.72 -5.34
N PRO A 191 -13.82 -29.57 -5.52
CA PRO A 191 -13.77 -31.00 -5.16
C PRO A 191 -12.77 -31.82 -5.98
N HIS A 192 -12.37 -31.33 -7.15
CA HIS A 192 -11.42 -32.01 -8.04
C HIS A 192 -9.96 -31.60 -7.79
N LEU A 193 -9.73 -30.60 -6.94
CA LEU A 193 -8.40 -30.17 -6.55
C LEU A 193 -7.90 -31.05 -5.40
N ASP A 194 -6.69 -31.61 -5.52
CA ASP A 194 -6.07 -32.40 -4.47
C ASP A 194 -6.00 -31.60 -3.15
N GLN A 195 -6.58 -32.16 -2.09
CA GLN A 195 -6.69 -31.50 -0.78
C GLN A 195 -5.34 -31.33 -0.07
N SER A 196 -4.34 -32.16 -0.41
CA SER A 196 -3.01 -32.08 0.18
C SER A 196 -2.18 -30.89 -0.34
N LEU A 197 -2.59 -30.28 -1.45
CA LEU A 197 -1.95 -29.08 -1.97
C LEU A 197 -2.29 -27.86 -1.10
N PRO A 198 -1.33 -26.97 -0.82
CA PRO A 198 -1.65 -25.70 -0.21
C PRO A 198 -2.52 -24.88 -1.18
N LEU A 199 -3.63 -24.35 -0.65
CA LEU A 199 -4.52 -23.48 -1.40
C LEU A 199 -4.50 -22.06 -0.80
N ILE A 200 -4.08 -21.09 -1.60
CA ILE A 200 -4.16 -19.67 -1.32
C ILE A 200 -5.45 -19.13 -1.95
N LEU A 201 -6.22 -18.33 -1.20
CA LEU A 201 -7.45 -17.70 -1.68
C LEU A 201 -7.37 -16.19 -1.53
N LEU A 202 -7.28 -15.50 -2.66
CA LEU A 202 -7.36 -14.04 -2.73
C LEU A 202 -8.80 -13.59 -2.95
N THR A 203 -9.40 -12.94 -1.95
CA THR A 203 -10.85 -12.64 -1.94
C THR A 203 -11.23 -11.46 -1.06
N SER A 204 -12.43 -10.89 -1.23
CA SER A 204 -12.92 -9.77 -0.39
C SER A 204 -13.23 -10.17 1.06
N HIS A 205 -13.36 -11.46 1.33
CA HIS A 205 -13.64 -11.96 2.67
C HIS A 205 -12.45 -11.76 3.61
N THR A 206 -12.70 -11.12 4.76
CA THR A 206 -11.70 -10.92 5.84
C THR A 206 -11.75 -12.00 6.90
N ARG A 207 -12.82 -12.82 6.91
CA ARG A 207 -13.07 -13.86 7.90
C ARG A 207 -13.35 -15.22 7.22
N PRO A 208 -12.63 -16.30 7.56
CA PRO A 208 -12.79 -17.64 6.98
C PRO A 208 -14.24 -18.12 6.91
N GLU A 209 -14.98 -17.96 8.01
CA GLU A 209 -16.36 -18.43 8.19
C GLU A 209 -17.37 -17.77 7.24
N THR A 210 -17.00 -16.65 6.63
CA THR A 210 -17.87 -15.92 5.69
C THR A 210 -17.73 -16.38 4.24
N CYS A 211 -16.70 -17.17 3.93
CA CYS A 211 -16.36 -17.57 2.56
C CYS A 211 -16.73 -19.04 2.28
N GLU A 212 -17.49 -19.28 1.20
CA GLU A 212 -17.95 -20.62 0.85
C GLU A 212 -16.81 -21.57 0.45
N ILE A 213 -15.81 -21.07 -0.29
CA ILE A 213 -14.62 -21.85 -0.65
C ILE A 213 -13.88 -22.33 0.61
N VAL A 214 -13.75 -21.46 1.62
CA VAL A 214 -13.05 -21.82 2.87
C VAL A 214 -13.87 -22.81 3.69
N ARG A 215 -15.21 -22.73 3.68
CA ARG A 215 -16.06 -23.74 4.32
C ARG A 215 -15.90 -25.12 3.70
N GLN A 216 -15.78 -25.19 2.38
CA GLN A 216 -15.56 -26.46 1.67
C GLN A 216 -14.11 -26.97 1.76
N ARG A 217 -13.15 -26.08 2.04
CA ARG A 217 -11.74 -26.41 2.23
C ARG A 217 -11.14 -25.60 3.39
N PRO A 218 -11.30 -26.05 4.65
CA PRO A 218 -10.94 -25.28 5.85
C PRO A 218 -9.47 -24.88 5.95
N ASP A 219 -8.56 -25.67 5.39
CA ASP A 219 -7.11 -25.39 5.41
C ASP A 219 -6.66 -24.30 4.42
N THR A 220 -7.62 -23.67 3.72
CA THR A 220 -7.36 -22.58 2.78
C THR A 220 -6.65 -21.41 3.48
N ILE A 221 -5.55 -20.96 2.89
CA ILE A 221 -4.80 -19.78 3.30
C ILE A 221 -5.53 -18.56 2.74
N LEU A 222 -6.18 -17.80 3.61
CA LEU A 222 -6.95 -16.63 3.23
C LEU A 222 -6.03 -15.41 3.03
N LEU A 223 -6.13 -14.75 1.87
CA LEU A 223 -5.57 -13.43 1.59
C LEU A 223 -6.70 -12.43 1.40
N PRO A 224 -7.05 -11.67 2.46
CA PRO A 224 -8.10 -10.67 2.40
C PRO A 224 -7.75 -9.50 1.47
N ALA A 225 -8.68 -9.19 0.57
CA ALA A 225 -8.62 -8.11 -0.40
C ALA A 225 -9.98 -7.38 -0.48
N PRO A 226 -10.57 -6.93 0.64
CA PRO A 226 -11.82 -6.17 0.63
C PRO A 226 -11.66 -4.80 -0.05
N ILE A 227 -12.78 -4.23 -0.47
CA ILE A 227 -12.87 -2.81 -0.83
C ILE A 227 -13.66 -2.09 0.27
N HIS A 228 -13.21 -0.89 0.62
CA HIS A 228 -13.81 -0.08 1.69
C HIS A 228 -15.26 0.30 1.39
N GLU A 229 -15.64 0.38 0.12
CA GLU A 229 -17.03 0.48 -0.30
C GLU A 229 -17.29 -0.27 -1.61
N PRO A 230 -18.53 -0.75 -1.84
CA PRO A 230 -18.89 -1.42 -3.08
C PRO A 230 -18.79 -0.49 -4.30
N GLU A 231 -18.29 -1.00 -5.42
CA GLU A 231 -18.20 -0.23 -6.67
C GLU A 231 -19.56 0.27 -7.17
N THR A 232 -20.64 -0.45 -6.86
CA THR A 232 -22.02 0.00 -7.11
C THR A 232 -22.35 1.29 -6.39
N LYS A 233 -21.84 1.45 -5.16
CA LYS A 233 -22.03 2.66 -4.36
C LYS A 233 -21.14 3.79 -4.88
N SER A 234 -19.89 3.49 -5.26
CA SER A 234 -18.94 4.49 -5.74
C SER A 234 -19.27 5.04 -7.13
N PHE A 235 -19.76 4.19 -8.04
CA PHE A 235 -19.89 4.52 -9.47
C PHE A 235 -21.26 4.21 -10.07
N GLY A 236 -22.23 3.73 -9.28
CA GLY A 236 -23.55 3.33 -9.76
C GLY A 236 -23.57 2.01 -10.56
N VAL A 237 -22.41 1.37 -10.77
CA VAL A 237 -22.26 0.14 -11.55
C VAL A 237 -21.35 -0.86 -10.83
N SER A 238 -21.65 -2.15 -10.94
CA SER A 238 -20.84 -3.23 -10.35
C SER A 238 -19.61 -3.59 -11.19
N ALA A 239 -19.00 -2.62 -11.87
CA ALA A 239 -17.87 -2.89 -12.78
C ALA A 239 -16.58 -3.11 -11.98
N PRO A 240 -15.94 -4.30 -12.06
CA PRO A 240 -14.72 -4.60 -11.30
C PRO A 240 -13.56 -3.70 -11.71
N THR A 241 -13.22 -2.76 -10.83
CA THR A 241 -12.26 -1.66 -11.03
C THR A 241 -11.38 -1.50 -9.78
N THR A 242 -11.97 -1.08 -8.68
CA THR A 242 -11.29 -0.98 -7.38
C THR A 242 -10.94 -2.36 -6.84
N SER A 243 -11.87 -3.31 -6.96
CA SER A 243 -11.69 -4.71 -6.55
C SER A 243 -10.55 -5.40 -7.29
N THR A 244 -10.41 -5.17 -8.59
CA THR A 244 -9.34 -5.74 -9.41
C THR A 244 -7.99 -5.08 -9.13
N THR A 245 -7.98 -3.77 -8.85
CA THR A 245 -6.78 -3.01 -8.45
C THR A 245 -6.23 -3.51 -7.12
N VAL A 246 -7.10 -3.70 -6.12
CA VAL A 246 -6.72 -4.24 -4.81
C VAL A 246 -6.17 -5.66 -4.94
N ALA A 247 -6.88 -6.55 -5.65
CA ALA A 247 -6.43 -7.92 -5.85
C ALA A 247 -5.07 -8.00 -6.56
N LEU A 248 -4.87 -7.18 -7.59
CA LEU A 248 -3.59 -7.10 -8.29
C LEU A 248 -2.47 -6.63 -7.36
N SER A 249 -2.71 -5.60 -6.56
CA SER A 249 -1.70 -5.02 -5.66
C SER A 249 -1.28 -5.99 -4.57
N VAL A 250 -2.23 -6.70 -3.95
CA VAL A 250 -1.93 -7.76 -2.96
C VAL A 250 -1.16 -8.91 -3.61
N GLY A 251 -1.53 -9.31 -4.83
CA GLY A 251 -0.81 -10.35 -5.56
C GLY A 251 0.62 -9.95 -5.96
N ASP A 252 0.84 -8.70 -6.37
CA ASP A 252 2.16 -8.17 -6.69
C ASP A 252 3.04 -8.08 -5.43
N ALA A 253 2.49 -7.66 -4.30
CA ALA A 253 3.18 -7.67 -3.01
C ALA A 253 3.61 -9.09 -2.61
N LEU A 254 2.71 -10.07 -2.75
CA LEU A 254 3.02 -11.48 -2.49
C LEU A 254 4.16 -11.98 -3.40
N ALA A 255 4.14 -11.64 -4.69
CA ALA A 255 5.16 -12.04 -5.64
C ALA A 255 6.53 -11.46 -5.31
N MET A 256 6.58 -10.17 -4.97
CA MET A 256 7.82 -9.49 -4.58
C MET A 256 8.42 -10.09 -3.30
N VAL A 257 7.62 -10.25 -2.25
CA VAL A 257 8.10 -10.79 -0.96
C VAL A 257 8.55 -12.24 -1.11
N ALA A 258 7.78 -13.10 -1.79
CA ALA A 258 8.19 -14.48 -2.03
C ALA A 258 9.48 -14.58 -2.85
N SER A 259 9.70 -13.68 -3.81
CA SER A 259 10.94 -13.65 -4.59
C SER A 259 12.13 -13.23 -3.73
N HIS A 260 11.95 -12.27 -2.82
CA HIS A 260 12.97 -11.87 -1.86
C HIS A 260 13.40 -13.00 -0.91
N GLU A 261 12.48 -13.89 -0.52
CA GLU A 261 12.83 -15.05 0.30
C GLU A 261 13.52 -16.17 -0.49
N LEU A 262 13.14 -16.36 -1.76
CA LEU A 262 13.73 -17.40 -2.61
C LEU A 262 15.12 -17.03 -3.12
N HIS A 263 15.37 -15.75 -3.34
CA HIS A 263 16.55 -15.30 -4.08
C HIS A 263 17.34 -14.27 -3.30
N PRO A 264 18.68 -14.41 -3.21
CA PRO A 264 19.53 -13.43 -2.53
C PRO A 264 19.54 -12.06 -3.22
N SER A 265 19.14 -11.98 -4.50
CA SER A 265 19.01 -10.73 -5.23
C SER A 265 17.93 -10.82 -6.30
N VAL A 266 16.77 -10.24 -6.02
CA VAL A 266 15.63 -10.16 -6.95
C VAL A 266 16.05 -9.46 -8.26
N SER A 267 16.80 -8.36 -8.21
CA SER A 267 17.24 -7.64 -9.42
C SER A 267 18.10 -8.49 -10.36
N LYS A 268 19.01 -9.32 -9.82
CA LYS A 268 19.85 -10.20 -10.65
C LYS A 268 19.00 -11.27 -11.36
N VAL A 269 18.05 -11.84 -10.63
CA VAL A 269 17.12 -12.84 -11.15
C VAL A 269 16.20 -12.24 -12.20
N PHE A 270 15.69 -11.04 -11.94
CA PHE A 270 14.88 -10.28 -12.89
C PHE A 270 15.65 -9.98 -14.19
N ALA A 271 16.90 -9.52 -14.10
CA ALA A 271 17.74 -9.24 -15.26
C ALA A 271 18.06 -10.49 -16.10
N LYS A 272 18.15 -11.67 -15.47
CA LYS A 272 18.33 -12.96 -16.16
C LYS A 272 17.09 -13.33 -16.98
N ASN A 273 15.90 -13.09 -16.46
CA ASN A 273 14.64 -13.44 -17.12
C ASN A 273 14.20 -12.43 -18.19
N HIS A 274 14.91 -11.30 -18.32
CA HIS A 274 14.64 -10.27 -19.34
C HIS A 274 15.87 -10.05 -20.24
N PRO A 275 16.21 -11.01 -21.12
CA PRO A 275 17.38 -10.91 -21.99
C PRO A 275 17.25 -9.78 -23.05
N GLY A 276 16.04 -9.46 -23.51
CA GLY A 276 15.79 -8.54 -24.63
C GLY A 276 15.09 -7.22 -24.29
N GLY A 277 14.83 -6.92 -23.02
CA GLY A 277 14.12 -5.70 -22.60
C GLY A 277 15.05 -4.61 -22.07
N ALA A 278 14.66 -3.34 -22.21
CA ALA A 278 15.38 -2.18 -21.67
C ALA A 278 15.70 -2.32 -20.16
N ILE A 279 14.80 -2.94 -19.40
CA ILE A 279 14.92 -3.14 -17.95
C ILE A 279 16.06 -4.11 -17.59
N GLY A 280 16.24 -5.18 -18.38
CA GLY A 280 17.34 -6.13 -18.17
C GLY A 280 18.70 -5.58 -18.60
N ALA A 281 18.73 -4.61 -19.53
CA ALA A 281 19.95 -3.92 -19.94
C ALA A 281 20.43 -2.91 -18.88
N ALA A 282 19.51 -2.14 -18.29
CA ALA A 282 19.81 -1.18 -17.22
C ALA A 282 20.45 -1.86 -15.99
N LEU A 283 19.94 -3.03 -15.60
CA LEU A 283 20.47 -3.81 -14.46
C LEU A 283 21.78 -4.57 -14.76
N ARG A 284 22.15 -4.77 -16.03
CA ARG A 284 23.47 -5.30 -16.40
C ARG A 284 24.57 -4.22 -16.26
N GLY A 285 24.22 -2.95 -16.48
CA GLY A 285 25.14 -1.81 -16.42
C GLY A 285 25.61 -1.41 -15.02
N SER A 286 24.90 -1.80 -13.96
CA SER A 286 25.27 -1.51 -12.57
C SER A 286 26.18 -2.55 -11.92
N SER A 287 26.63 -3.56 -12.68
CA SER A 287 27.72 -4.43 -12.22
C SER A 287 29.03 -3.65 -12.27
N VAL A 288 29.49 -3.20 -11.10
CA VAL A 288 30.84 -2.66 -10.89
C VAL A 288 31.83 -3.59 -11.57
N SER A 289 32.42 -3.10 -12.66
CA SER A 289 33.55 -3.75 -13.32
C SER A 289 34.70 -3.82 -12.31
N PRO A 290 35.26 -5.00 -11.99
CA PRO A 290 36.52 -5.03 -11.25
C PRO A 290 37.58 -4.40 -12.16
N SER A 291 38.20 -3.32 -11.67
CA SER A 291 39.30 -2.64 -12.35
C SER A 291 40.46 -3.61 -12.61
N PRO A 292 41.21 -3.45 -13.73
CA PRO A 292 42.28 -4.37 -14.08
C PRO A 292 43.62 -4.02 -13.40
N SER A 293 44.49 -5.03 -13.34
CA SER A 293 45.92 -5.04 -12.95
C SER A 293 46.19 -5.02 -11.44
N ILE A 294 47.12 -5.81 -10.88
CA ILE A 294 48.48 -6.08 -11.37
C ILE A 294 48.88 -7.54 -11.13
N SER A 295 49.51 -8.12 -12.14
CA SER A 295 50.23 -9.38 -12.13
C SER A 295 51.48 -9.36 -11.24
N SER A 296 51.64 -10.35 -10.36
CA SER A 296 52.95 -10.76 -9.87
C SER A 296 53.08 -12.28 -9.96
N SER A 297 53.92 -12.70 -10.88
CA SER A 297 54.38 -14.05 -11.14
C SER A 297 55.32 -14.58 -10.05
N ALA A 298 55.07 -15.80 -9.55
CA ALA A 298 56.07 -16.75 -9.05
C ALA A 298 55.39 -18.13 -8.98
N SER A 299 55.51 -18.98 -10.01
CA SER A 299 56.49 -20.05 -10.14
C SER A 299 56.44 -21.13 -9.05
N GLY A 300 55.94 -22.30 -9.44
CA GLY A 300 56.63 -23.56 -9.18
C GLY A 300 56.05 -24.51 -8.13
N THR A 301 55.81 -25.74 -8.59
CA THR A 301 56.06 -27.02 -7.90
C THR A 301 54.82 -27.74 -7.32
N THR A 302 54.30 -28.70 -8.08
CA THR A 302 53.74 -29.98 -7.61
C THR A 302 54.88 -30.82 -6.97
N PRO A 303 54.66 -31.82 -6.08
CA PRO A 303 53.60 -32.83 -6.21
C PRO A 303 53.05 -33.51 -4.92
N SER A 304 52.11 -34.42 -5.18
CA SER A 304 51.89 -35.71 -4.48
C SER A 304 50.90 -35.78 -3.32
N SER A 305 49.83 -36.52 -3.60
CA SER A 305 49.21 -37.60 -2.80
C SER A 305 49.54 -37.68 -1.30
N SER A 306 48.53 -37.51 -0.47
CA SER A 306 48.29 -38.45 0.63
C SER A 306 46.81 -38.54 0.97
N ARG A 307 46.37 -39.79 1.11
CA ARG A 307 45.03 -40.24 1.44
C ARG A 307 45.02 -40.36 2.96
N THR A 308 44.19 -39.57 3.65
CA THR A 308 44.00 -39.73 5.09
C THR A 308 42.56 -39.49 5.47
N THR A 309 41.97 -40.55 5.99
CA THR A 309 40.66 -40.63 6.65
C THR A 309 40.58 -39.65 7.81
N SER A 310 39.53 -38.82 7.87
CA SER A 310 39.20 -38.05 9.08
C SER A 310 37.69 -37.95 9.27
N SER A 311 37.25 -38.66 10.31
CA SER A 311 36.02 -38.59 11.09
C SER A 311 35.16 -37.33 10.99
N MET A 312 33.85 -37.55 10.92
CA MET A 312 32.79 -36.61 11.27
C MET A 312 32.99 -36.04 12.68
N SER A 313 33.10 -34.72 12.79
CA SER A 313 32.97 -33.97 14.04
C SER A 313 31.77 -33.03 13.92
N ILE A 314 30.77 -33.27 14.76
CA ILE A 314 29.62 -32.39 14.97
C ILE A 314 30.14 -31.09 15.60
N SER A 315 30.05 -30.00 14.85
CA SER A 315 30.33 -28.64 15.35
C SER A 315 29.08 -28.12 16.06
N SER A 316 29.17 -27.93 17.37
CA SER A 316 28.18 -27.23 18.18
C SER A 316 28.43 -25.72 18.06
N GLN A 317 27.46 -24.99 17.53
CA GLN A 317 27.48 -23.52 17.57
C GLN A 317 27.28 -23.03 19.00
N PRO A 318 27.99 -21.97 19.45
CA PRO A 318 27.72 -21.32 20.72
C PRO A 318 26.41 -20.49 20.64
N PRO A 319 25.71 -20.28 21.76
CA PRO A 319 24.45 -19.54 21.78
C PRO A 319 24.67 -18.06 21.42
N SER A 320 23.74 -17.51 20.67
CA SER A 320 23.67 -16.08 20.32
C SER A 320 23.55 -15.20 21.56
N PRO A 321 24.17 -14.00 21.59
CA PRO A 321 24.09 -13.08 22.72
C PRO A 321 22.65 -12.55 22.90
N PRO A 322 22.27 -12.15 24.14
CA PRO A 322 20.95 -11.62 24.42
C PRO A 322 20.71 -10.31 23.65
N SER A 323 19.48 -10.12 23.20
CA SER A 323 18.99 -8.92 22.54
C SER A 323 19.26 -7.68 23.39
N PRO A 324 19.67 -6.54 22.81
CA PRO A 324 19.81 -5.30 23.55
C PRO A 324 18.45 -4.87 24.12
N PRO A 325 18.42 -4.19 25.29
CA PRO A 325 17.17 -3.68 25.86
C PRO A 325 16.51 -2.67 24.90
N PRO A 326 15.17 -2.53 24.93
CA PRO A 326 14.47 -1.58 24.08
C PRO A 326 15.01 -0.16 24.31
N ALA A 327 15.22 0.57 23.22
CA ALA A 327 15.67 1.96 23.29
C ALA A 327 14.68 2.79 24.11
N ARG A 328 15.19 3.61 25.04
CA ARG A 328 14.37 4.55 25.80
C ARG A 328 14.13 5.78 24.92
N HIS A 329 12.87 6.04 24.60
CA HIS A 329 12.47 7.22 23.85
C HIS A 329 11.97 8.31 24.80
N SER A 330 12.41 9.54 24.58
CA SER A 330 11.96 10.75 25.27
C SER A 330 10.85 11.43 24.48
N LEU A 331 10.08 12.33 25.10
CA LEU A 331 9.08 13.13 24.39
C LEU A 331 9.69 13.97 23.27
N ARG A 332 10.95 14.39 23.41
CA ARG A 332 11.71 15.09 22.36
C ARG A 332 11.78 14.28 21.06
N ASP A 333 11.89 12.95 21.16
CA ASP A 333 12.02 12.07 19.99
C ASP A 333 10.70 11.85 19.25
N LEU A 334 9.57 12.12 19.92
CA LEU A 334 8.22 11.92 19.39
C LEU A 334 7.54 13.23 18.97
N ALA A 335 7.95 14.35 19.57
CA ALA A 335 7.33 15.66 19.33
C ALA A 335 7.64 16.19 17.92
N ILE A 336 6.63 16.77 17.27
CA ILE A 336 6.82 17.54 16.05
C ILE A 336 7.35 18.92 16.45
N PRO A 337 8.55 19.34 15.98
CA PRO A 337 9.09 20.65 16.34
C PRO A 337 8.18 21.79 15.88
N LEU A 338 7.88 22.73 16.76
CA LEU A 338 6.89 23.79 16.51
C LEU A 338 7.27 24.69 15.31
N HIS A 339 8.58 24.82 15.05
CA HIS A 339 9.13 25.59 13.93
C HIS A 339 9.01 24.87 12.58
N GLU A 340 8.84 23.54 12.57
CA GLU A 340 8.61 22.75 11.35
C GLU A 340 7.14 22.74 10.94
N ILE A 341 6.24 23.17 11.83
CA ILE A 341 4.80 23.23 11.54
C ILE A 341 4.49 24.47 10.69
N PRO A 342 3.89 24.31 9.50
CA PRO A 342 3.57 25.43 8.62
C PRO A 342 2.60 26.39 9.31
N CYS A 343 2.88 27.68 9.17
CA CYS A 343 2.06 28.76 9.73
C CYS A 343 1.16 29.36 8.66
N LEU A 344 -0.14 29.34 8.89
CA LEU A 344 -1.09 30.10 8.09
C LEU A 344 -1.16 31.54 8.62
N GLU A 345 -0.84 32.49 7.76
CA GLU A 345 -0.96 33.91 8.04
C GLU A 345 -2.40 34.38 7.78
N THR A 346 -3.03 34.92 8.80
CA THR A 346 -4.27 35.71 8.65
C THR A 346 -3.90 37.16 8.25
N PRO A 347 -4.54 37.74 7.22
CA PRO A 347 -4.32 39.15 6.88
C PRO A 347 -4.75 40.05 8.04
N LEU A 348 -3.82 40.90 8.52
CA LEU A 348 -4.04 41.85 9.61
C LEU A 348 -5.14 42.88 9.26
N HIS A 349 -6.20 42.94 10.05
CA HIS A 349 -7.34 43.87 9.85
C HIS A 349 -7.10 45.29 10.41
N ASN A 350 -5.88 45.84 10.38
CA ASN A 350 -5.59 47.15 10.98
C ASN A 350 -4.55 48.00 10.22
N GLN A 351 -4.62 48.03 8.89
CA GLN A 351 -4.00 49.08 8.08
C GLN A 351 -5.09 50.08 7.63
N PRO A 352 -4.96 51.39 7.90
CA PRO A 352 -5.97 52.35 7.49
C PRO A 352 -5.99 52.47 5.96
N GLY A 353 -7.06 51.96 5.33
CA GLY A 353 -7.26 52.00 3.88
C GLY A 353 -7.62 50.66 3.21
N HIS A 354 -7.81 49.58 3.97
CA HIS A 354 -8.11 48.27 3.39
C HIS A 354 -9.63 48.00 3.24
N ASP A 355 -10.03 47.52 2.06
CA ASP A 355 -11.39 47.15 1.67
C ASP A 355 -11.91 45.97 2.53
N PRO A 356 -13.16 46.00 3.08
CA PRO A 356 -13.75 44.93 3.89
C PRO A 356 -14.00 43.59 3.16
N SER A 357 -13.49 43.41 1.94
CA SER A 357 -13.65 42.22 1.09
C SER A 357 -12.49 41.21 1.20
N THR A 358 -11.56 41.36 2.15
CA THR A 358 -10.43 40.46 2.34
C THR A 358 -10.85 39.00 2.62
N PRO A 359 -10.23 38.00 1.97
CA PRO A 359 -10.59 36.60 2.17
C PRO A 359 -10.25 36.18 3.61
N THR A 360 -11.27 35.80 4.37
CA THR A 360 -11.09 35.14 5.66
C THR A 360 -10.58 33.73 5.42
N LEU A 361 -9.55 33.29 6.14
CA LEU A 361 -9.12 31.88 6.09
C LEU A 361 -10.31 30.96 6.38
N THR A 362 -10.48 29.97 5.50
CA THR A 362 -11.52 28.95 5.60
C THR A 362 -10.94 27.64 6.10
N ALA A 363 -11.82 26.72 6.50
CA ALA A 363 -11.40 25.34 6.80
C ALA A 363 -10.78 24.63 5.58
N ALA A 364 -11.14 25.02 4.35
CA ALA A 364 -10.49 24.52 3.14
C ALA A 364 -9.03 24.97 3.02
N ASP A 365 -8.73 26.24 3.34
CA ASP A 365 -7.34 26.76 3.34
C ASP A 365 -6.48 26.03 4.38
N LEU A 366 -7.07 25.74 5.54
CA LEU A 366 -6.46 24.95 6.59
C LEU A 366 -6.20 23.50 6.17
N LEU A 367 -7.16 22.85 5.51
CA LEU A 367 -6.99 21.50 4.97
C LEU A 367 -5.88 21.45 3.92
N LEU A 368 -5.79 22.47 3.06
CA LEU A 368 -4.74 22.56 2.04
C LEU A 368 -3.35 22.73 2.69
N ALA A 369 -3.23 23.58 3.71
CA ALA A 369 -2.00 23.74 4.47
C ALA A 369 -1.59 22.46 5.21
N ALA A 370 -2.57 21.72 5.75
CA ALA A 370 -2.33 20.44 6.40
C ALA A 370 -1.85 19.37 5.41
N TYR A 371 -2.45 19.32 4.21
CA TYR A 371 -2.02 18.40 3.16
C TYR A 371 -0.59 18.66 2.70
N ALA A 372 -0.15 19.93 2.68
CA ALA A 372 1.22 20.30 2.37
C ALA A 372 2.20 20.07 3.55
N SER A 373 1.69 19.83 4.76
CA SER A 373 2.49 19.61 5.97
C SER A 373 2.93 18.15 6.08
N PRO A 374 4.24 17.84 6.20
CA PRO A 374 4.71 16.46 6.39
C PRO A 374 4.12 15.76 7.62
N SER A 375 3.82 16.52 8.66
CA SER A 375 3.23 16.01 9.91
C SER A 375 1.70 16.10 9.95
N GLY A 376 1.09 16.79 8.97
CA GLY A 376 -0.34 17.12 8.95
C GLY A 376 -0.76 18.21 9.95
N TRP A 377 0.16 18.73 10.77
CA TRP A 377 -0.12 19.83 11.70
C TRP A 377 -0.09 21.16 10.99
N VAL A 378 -0.90 22.10 11.49
CA VAL A 378 -0.93 23.49 11.00
C VAL A 378 -0.95 24.45 12.19
N ARG A 379 -0.21 25.56 12.10
CA ARG A 379 -0.18 26.62 13.09
C ARG A 379 -0.88 27.87 12.56
N LEU A 380 -1.55 28.62 13.44
CA LEU A 380 -2.16 29.90 13.09
C LEU A 380 -1.33 31.08 13.62
N SER A 381 -1.19 32.14 12.82
CA SER A 381 -0.40 33.33 13.17
C SER A 381 -1.03 34.19 14.28
N HIS A 382 -2.36 34.24 14.38
CA HIS A 382 -3.08 34.97 15.41
C HIS A 382 -3.68 34.00 16.44
N GLY A 383 -3.39 34.21 17.72
CA GLY A 383 -3.85 33.37 18.83
C GLY A 383 -2.93 32.19 19.20
N GLY A 384 -1.82 31.99 18.47
CA GLY A 384 -0.78 31.01 18.80
C GLY A 384 -1.21 29.54 18.75
N GLY A 385 -2.44 29.26 18.32
CA GLY A 385 -3.00 27.91 18.34
C GLY A 385 -2.44 27.00 17.25
N VAL A 386 -2.54 25.71 17.51
CA VAL A 386 -2.22 24.64 16.56
C VAL A 386 -3.47 23.85 16.23
N VAL A 387 -3.46 23.25 15.05
CA VAL A 387 -4.52 22.39 14.56
C VAL A 387 -3.90 21.05 14.27
N SER A 388 -4.42 20.03 14.95
CA SER A 388 -3.85 18.70 14.91
C SER A 388 -4.47 17.85 13.78
N PRO A 389 -3.74 16.85 13.24
CA PRO A 389 -4.22 16.04 12.13
C PRO A 389 -5.56 15.36 12.41
N SER A 390 -5.79 14.91 13.64
CA SER A 390 -7.01 14.17 13.99
C SER A 390 -8.25 15.08 14.01
N ARG A 391 -8.09 16.34 14.42
CA ARG A 391 -9.15 17.35 14.32
C ARG A 391 -9.46 17.71 12.87
N ILE A 392 -8.44 17.81 12.01
CA ILE A 392 -8.63 18.11 10.58
C ILE A 392 -9.42 17.01 9.87
N LYS A 393 -9.13 15.74 10.19
CA LYS A 393 -9.85 14.57 9.64
C LYS A 393 -11.34 14.55 9.96
N ARG A 394 -11.78 15.29 10.98
CA ARG A 394 -13.20 15.37 11.39
C ARG A 394 -13.99 16.45 10.66
N LEU A 395 -13.34 17.27 9.82
CA LEU A 395 -14.02 18.28 9.02
C LEU A 395 -14.96 17.61 8.02
N THR A 396 -16.21 18.09 8.00
CA THR A 396 -17.20 17.67 7.00
C THR A 396 -17.15 18.58 5.77
N PRO A 397 -17.59 18.13 4.58
CA PRO A 397 -17.59 18.97 3.38
C PRO A 397 -18.36 20.28 3.53
N SER A 398 -19.43 20.30 4.34
CA SER A 398 -20.21 21.51 4.63
C SER A 398 -19.50 22.51 5.55
N GLN A 399 -18.46 22.08 6.25
CA GLN A 399 -17.63 22.93 7.12
C GLN A 399 -16.44 23.54 6.37
N LEU A 400 -16.04 23.00 5.22
CA LEU A 400 -14.87 23.47 4.47
C LEU A 400 -15.01 24.92 3.97
N SER A 401 -16.23 25.37 3.69
CA SER A 401 -16.52 26.74 3.27
C SER A 401 -16.62 27.73 4.43
N LEU A 402 -16.57 27.26 5.68
CA LEU A 402 -16.70 28.13 6.85
C LEU A 402 -15.38 28.83 7.16
N SER A 403 -15.48 30.09 7.59
CA SER A 403 -14.35 30.83 8.13
C SER A 403 -13.83 30.15 9.41
N LEU A 404 -12.51 30.16 9.61
CA LEU A 404 -11.91 29.66 10.86
C LEU A 404 -12.35 30.46 12.10
N SER A 405 -12.89 31.67 11.92
CA SER A 405 -13.49 32.46 13.01
C SER A 405 -14.95 32.07 13.30
N ASP A 406 -15.54 31.15 12.53
CA ASP A 406 -16.91 30.68 12.75
C ASP A 406 -17.00 29.87 14.06
N PRO A 407 -17.96 30.19 14.96
CA PRO A 407 -18.13 29.47 16.24
C PRO A 407 -18.29 27.96 16.09
N ARG A 408 -18.79 27.48 14.94
CA ARG A 408 -18.95 26.04 14.65
C ARG A 408 -17.61 25.31 14.47
N LEU A 409 -16.51 26.04 14.33
CA LEU A 409 -15.15 25.52 14.22
C LEU A 409 -14.29 25.80 15.46
N SER A 410 -14.88 26.27 16.57
CA SER A 410 -14.17 26.54 17.83
C SER A 410 -13.38 25.33 18.38
N TRP A 411 -13.85 24.11 18.10
CA TRP A 411 -13.18 22.86 18.47
C TRP A 411 -11.96 22.52 17.61
N LEU A 412 -11.78 23.17 16.45
CA LEU A 412 -10.76 22.81 15.47
C LEU A 412 -9.36 23.26 15.90
N VAL A 413 -9.27 24.47 16.47
CA VAL A 413 -8.00 25.08 16.89
C VAL A 413 -7.78 24.82 18.37
N THR A 414 -6.58 24.36 18.72
CA THR A 414 -6.14 24.26 20.12
C THR A 414 -5.25 25.46 20.44
N PRO A 415 -5.68 26.42 21.27
CA PRO A 415 -4.82 27.51 21.71
C PRO A 415 -3.69 26.98 22.60
N GLN A 416 -2.54 27.66 22.60
CA GLN A 416 -1.38 27.28 23.44
C GLN A 416 -1.70 27.22 24.94
N THR A 417 -2.67 28.01 25.40
CA THR A 417 -3.14 28.01 26.79
C THR A 417 -3.82 26.70 27.20
N GLU A 418 -4.28 25.90 26.23
CA GLU A 418 -4.91 24.59 26.45
C GLU A 418 -3.93 23.42 26.29
N PHE A 419 -2.63 23.68 26.07
CA PHE A 419 -1.66 22.61 25.91
C PHE A 419 -1.36 21.93 27.24
N LEU A 420 -1.35 20.60 27.22
CA LEU A 420 -0.81 19.81 28.32
C LEU A 420 0.71 19.91 28.30
N SER A 421 1.29 20.68 29.23
CA SER A 421 2.72 20.97 29.22
C SER A 421 3.53 19.83 29.86
N LEU A 422 4.45 19.23 29.10
CA LEU A 422 5.37 18.18 29.58
C LEU A 422 6.82 18.49 29.15
N THR A 423 7.80 18.11 29.97
CA THR A 423 9.21 18.38 29.67
C THR A 423 9.73 17.47 28.54
N ALA A 424 10.56 18.00 27.65
CA ALA A 424 11.13 17.26 26.51
C ALA A 424 11.88 15.98 26.92
N ASP A 425 12.50 15.99 28.09
CA ASP A 425 13.30 14.86 28.59
C ASP A 425 12.46 13.79 29.32
N THR A 426 11.12 13.98 29.41
CA THR A 426 10.22 12.98 29.97
C THR A 426 10.24 11.72 29.11
N GLU A 427 10.45 10.54 29.70
CA GLU A 427 10.32 9.27 28.98
C GLU A 427 8.86 9.09 28.51
N VAL A 428 8.68 8.66 27.25
CA VAL A 428 7.35 8.53 26.63
C VAL A 428 6.42 7.62 27.45
N ARG A 429 6.95 6.53 28.01
CA ARG A 429 6.20 5.63 28.89
C ARG A 429 5.68 6.31 30.15
N ASN A 430 6.51 7.15 30.79
CA ASN A 430 6.13 7.85 32.01
C ASN A 430 5.07 8.91 31.71
N ALA A 431 5.19 9.60 30.56
CA ALA A 431 4.18 10.54 30.09
C ALA A 431 2.83 9.83 29.82
N ALA A 432 2.87 8.68 29.14
CA ALA A 432 1.67 7.87 28.86
C ALA A 432 1.01 7.33 30.13
N GLU A 433 1.78 6.81 31.09
CA GLU A 433 1.25 6.35 32.38
C GLU A 433 0.64 7.49 33.20
N TRP A 434 1.25 8.68 33.19
CA TRP A 434 0.71 9.87 33.85
C TRP A 434 -0.63 10.31 33.24
N ILE A 435 -0.74 10.33 31.90
CA ILE A 435 -2.00 10.64 31.20
C ILE A 435 -3.07 9.58 31.50
N LYS A 436 -2.71 8.29 31.44
CA LYS A 436 -3.62 7.18 31.80
C LYS A 436 -4.12 7.33 33.25
N ALA A 437 -3.24 7.69 34.18
CA ALA A 437 -3.61 7.94 35.57
C ALA A 437 -4.59 9.11 35.72
N MET A 438 -4.36 10.24 35.03
CA MET A 438 -5.27 11.39 35.07
C MET A 438 -6.66 11.08 34.49
N ARG A 439 -6.74 10.29 33.42
CA ARG A 439 -8.03 9.79 32.90
C ARG A 439 -8.76 8.91 33.92
N THR A 440 -8.02 8.13 34.72
CA THR A 440 -8.59 7.20 35.71
C THR A 440 -9.06 7.89 36.99
N VAL A 441 -8.29 8.87 37.49
CA VAL A 441 -8.65 9.67 38.69
C VAL A 441 -9.95 10.45 38.45
N ARG A 442 -10.17 10.98 37.24
CA ARG A 442 -11.43 11.66 36.90
C ARG A 442 -12.61 10.70 36.74
N ALA A 443 -12.40 9.47 36.25
CA ALA A 443 -13.46 8.48 36.10
C ALA A 443 -13.98 7.91 37.44
N THR A 444 -13.22 8.07 38.54
CA THR A 444 -13.53 7.47 39.85
C THR A 444 -14.12 8.44 40.89
N GLY A 445 -14.31 9.71 40.55
CA GLY A 445 -15.17 10.67 41.26
C GLY A 445 -15.04 10.67 42.79
N VAL A 446 -13.97 11.29 43.31
CA VAL A 446 -13.94 11.72 44.72
C VAL A 446 -14.00 13.24 44.75
N GLU A 447 -15.13 13.74 45.22
CA GLU A 447 -15.43 15.16 45.44
C GLU A 447 -14.38 15.83 46.33
N LYS A 448 -13.83 16.94 45.84
CA LYS A 448 -13.57 18.13 46.67
C LYS A 448 -13.92 19.36 45.86
N GLU A 449 -14.88 20.10 46.39
CA GLU A 449 -15.33 21.40 45.93
C GLU A 449 -14.22 22.47 46.02
N GLU A 450 -14.45 23.55 45.27
CA GLU A 450 -13.73 24.82 45.21
C GLU A 450 -12.45 24.84 44.35
N GLU A 451 -12.63 24.92 43.03
CA GLU A 451 -12.24 26.08 42.21
C GLU A 451 -12.75 25.88 40.77
N ALA A 452 -13.49 26.85 40.26
CA ALA A 452 -14.01 26.85 38.89
C ALA A 452 -12.88 27.17 37.91
N GLU A 453 -12.06 26.17 37.59
CA GLU A 453 -11.10 26.24 36.49
C GLU A 453 -11.49 25.22 35.41
N THR A 454 -11.80 25.75 34.23
CA THR A 454 -11.99 25.13 32.91
C THR A 454 -11.87 23.59 32.88
N GLU A 455 -13.00 22.88 32.81
CA GLU A 455 -13.07 21.44 32.56
C GLU A 455 -12.45 21.07 31.20
N MET A 456 -11.13 20.91 31.13
CA MET A 456 -10.44 20.38 29.94
C MET A 456 -10.56 18.85 29.90
N ASP A 457 -11.39 18.30 29.03
CA ASP A 457 -11.48 16.85 28.78
C ASP A 457 -10.18 16.33 28.12
N PHE A 458 -9.53 15.32 28.71
CA PHE A 458 -8.25 14.76 28.24
C PHE A 458 -8.45 13.70 27.15
N GLY A 459 -9.22 14.01 26.11
CA GLY A 459 -9.44 13.14 24.94
C GLY A 459 -8.15 12.87 24.15
N ASP A 460 -8.18 11.90 23.23
CA ASP A 460 -7.02 11.56 22.39
C ASP A 460 -6.57 12.74 21.48
N GLU A 461 -7.48 13.67 21.23
CA GLU A 461 -7.31 14.91 20.45
C GLU A 461 -6.65 16.06 21.26
N CYS A 462 -6.26 15.80 22.50
CA CYS A 462 -5.55 16.79 23.31
C CYS A 462 -4.13 16.98 22.81
N VAL A 463 -3.67 18.22 22.84
CA VAL A 463 -2.31 18.58 22.42
C VAL A 463 -1.42 18.66 23.65
N VAL A 464 -0.34 17.89 23.63
CA VAL A 464 0.76 18.00 24.59
C VAL A 464 1.78 18.98 24.03
N GLY A 465 2.02 20.07 24.76
CA GLY A 465 3.11 21.00 24.49
C GLY A 465 4.40 20.49 25.13
N VAL A 466 5.40 20.19 24.30
CA VAL A 466 6.70 19.69 24.77
C VAL A 466 7.61 20.88 25.03
N MET A 467 8.08 21.01 26.27
CA MET A 467 8.79 22.17 26.80
C MET A 467 10.29 21.88 26.94
N GLU A 468 11.14 22.83 26.57
CA GLU A 468 12.58 22.73 26.80
C GLU A 468 12.94 23.36 28.14
N GLY A 469 13.37 22.52 29.10
CA GLY A 469 13.54 22.90 30.50
C GLY A 469 12.31 22.59 31.37
N GLY A 470 12.53 22.40 32.67
CA GLY A 470 11.48 22.10 33.64
C GLY A 470 10.38 23.18 33.70
N PRO A 471 9.18 22.86 34.23
CA PRO A 471 8.07 23.81 34.33
C PRO A 471 8.41 25.11 35.08
N ASP A 472 9.43 25.09 35.94
CA ASP A 472 9.89 26.24 36.72
C ASP A 472 10.92 27.14 36.01
N HIS A 473 11.31 26.84 34.76
CA HIS A 473 12.40 27.54 34.04
C HIS A 473 11.96 28.43 32.88
N GLY A 474 10.65 28.69 32.72
CA GLY A 474 10.16 29.63 31.69
C GLY A 474 10.49 29.20 30.26
N GLY A 475 10.70 27.90 30.03
CA GLY A 475 10.98 27.33 28.72
C GLY A 475 9.79 27.51 27.77
N GLY A 476 10.05 27.76 26.49
CA GLY A 476 9.02 27.81 25.46
C GLY A 476 8.59 26.41 24.99
N VAL A 477 7.42 26.33 24.36
CA VAL A 477 6.97 25.12 23.66
C VAL A 477 7.89 24.88 22.46
N VAL A 478 8.68 23.81 22.49
CA VAL A 478 9.60 23.44 21.40
C VAL A 478 8.98 22.49 20.39
N GLY A 479 7.96 21.73 20.81
CA GLY A 479 7.24 20.82 19.93
C GLY A 479 5.86 20.47 20.45
N VAL A 480 5.08 19.77 19.64
CA VAL A 480 3.73 19.31 19.98
C VAL A 480 3.53 17.85 19.63
N VAL A 481 2.69 17.16 20.40
CA VAL A 481 2.26 15.79 20.13
C VAL A 481 0.80 15.59 20.55
N GLU A 482 0.03 14.80 19.81
CA GLU A 482 -1.32 14.41 20.22
C GLU A 482 -1.26 13.37 21.33
N VAL A 483 -2.17 13.45 22.30
CA VAL A 483 -2.29 12.44 23.36
C VAL A 483 -2.53 11.05 22.76
N GLY A 484 -3.35 10.91 21.72
CA GLY A 484 -3.56 9.64 21.02
C GLY A 484 -2.25 9.07 20.46
N GLY A 485 -1.49 9.87 19.72
CA GLY A 485 -0.19 9.45 19.18
C GLY A 485 0.85 9.11 20.25
N LEU A 486 0.79 9.78 21.42
CA LEU A 486 1.63 9.46 22.57
C LEU A 486 1.25 8.12 23.21
N LEU A 487 -0.05 7.82 23.31
CA LEU A 487 -0.55 6.57 23.88
C LEU A 487 -0.37 5.37 22.95
N ASP A 488 -0.45 5.57 21.63
CA ASP A 488 -0.20 4.53 20.62
C ASP A 488 1.28 4.09 20.59
N PHE A 489 2.19 4.94 21.09
CA PHE A 489 3.62 4.64 21.19
C PHE A 489 3.94 3.64 22.32
N VAL A 490 3.07 3.47 23.32
CA VAL A 490 3.30 2.71 24.58
C VAL A 490 2.27 1.61 24.78
#